data_AF-A0A379VSP0-F1
#
_entry.id   AF-A0A379VSP0-F1
#
_cell.length_a   1.000
_cell.length_b   1.000
_cell.length_c   1.000
_cell.angle_alpha   90.00
_cell.angle_beta   90.00
_cell.angle_gamma   90.00
#
_symmetry.space_group_name_H-M   'P 1'
#
loop_
_entity.id
_entity.type
_entity.pdbx_description
1 polymer ?
#
loop_
_entity_poly.entity_id
_entity_poly.type
_entity_poly.pdbx_seq_one_letter_code
_entity_poly.pdbx_strand_id
1 'polypeptide(L)'
;MTFPAYCSLPAPRRMRKTTLPPSHQVVSADWVEAEQLFGCLRQYNGDIILQPGLVHQANGGVLIISLRTLLAQPLLWMRLKAIVSRERFDWVAFDESRPLPVSVPSMPLKLKVILVGERESLADFQEMEPELAEQAIYSEFEDNLQIADAEAMTLWCQWVTRIALRDNLPPPAPDAWPVLIREAVRYTGEQDTLPLCPLWIARQFKEASPLCEGDTCGAEALSLMLARREWREGFLAERMQDEILQEQILIETEGERVGQINALSVIEFPGIRAPLANRRELAVLCISAMANLTILSARPNLAGISTLRE
;
A
#
# COMPACT_ATOMS: atom_id res chain seq x y z
N MET A 1 -27.35 -6.38 -79.46
CA MET A 1 -25.92 -6.02 -79.50
C MET A 1 -25.57 -5.40 -78.16
N THR A 2 -24.52 -5.90 -77.55
CA THR A 2 -24.22 -5.85 -76.12
C THR A 2 -22.80 -5.29 -75.96
N PHE A 3 -22.46 -4.89 -74.73
CA PHE A 3 -21.11 -4.77 -74.16
C PHE A 3 -20.36 -3.40 -74.31
N PRO A 4 -19.44 -3.08 -73.36
CA PRO A 4 -19.44 -1.88 -72.48
C PRO A 4 -17.99 -1.35 -72.27
N ALA A 5 -17.69 -0.71 -71.12
CA ALA A 5 -16.50 -0.91 -70.24
C ALA A 5 -16.06 0.42 -69.53
N TYR A 6 -16.26 0.54 -68.21
CA TYR A 6 -15.29 0.35 -67.09
C TYR A 6 -14.22 1.47 -66.93
N CYS A 7 -14.26 2.22 -65.83
CA CYS A 7 -13.49 1.90 -64.60
C CYS A 7 -13.74 2.96 -63.51
N SER A 8 -13.97 2.47 -62.29
CA SER A 8 -14.28 3.21 -61.07
C SER A 8 -13.03 3.41 -60.19
N LEU A 9 -12.91 4.56 -59.54
CA LEU A 9 -12.03 4.77 -58.38
C LEU A 9 -12.85 5.43 -57.25
N PRO A 10 -12.84 4.88 -56.01
CA PRO A 10 -13.63 5.43 -54.91
C PRO A 10 -12.90 6.56 -54.15
N ALA A 11 -13.71 7.45 -53.58
CA ALA A 11 -13.34 8.57 -52.72
C ALA A 11 -12.57 8.15 -51.44
N PRO A 12 -11.82 9.08 -50.81
CA PRO A 12 -11.05 8.79 -49.59
C PRO A 12 -11.93 8.33 -48.43
N ARG A 13 -11.53 7.22 -47.80
CA ARG A 13 -12.20 6.63 -46.64
C ARG A 13 -12.15 7.58 -45.44
N ARG A 14 -13.34 7.96 -44.94
CA ARG A 14 -13.55 8.63 -43.66
C ARG A 14 -12.86 7.86 -42.52
N MET A 15 -12.00 8.55 -41.76
CA MET A 15 -11.64 8.13 -40.40
C MET A 15 -12.92 7.93 -39.59
N ARG A 16 -13.11 6.74 -39.02
CA ARG A 16 -14.15 6.51 -38.01
C ARG A 16 -13.80 7.35 -36.79
N LYS A 17 -14.60 8.40 -36.52
CA LYS A 17 -14.64 9.03 -35.21
C LYS A 17 -15.25 8.01 -34.25
N THR A 18 -14.43 7.41 -33.40
CA THR A 18 -14.91 6.62 -32.26
C THR A 18 -15.47 7.62 -31.26
N THR A 19 -16.80 7.73 -31.22
CA THR A 19 -17.51 8.55 -30.24
C THR A 19 -17.41 7.86 -28.87
N LEU A 20 -16.64 8.42 -27.94
CA LEU A 20 -16.63 8.03 -26.53
C LEU A 20 -17.47 9.06 -25.73
N PRO A 21 -18.43 8.64 -24.89
CA PRO A 21 -19.16 9.56 -24.00
C PRO A 21 -18.34 9.79 -22.71
N PRO A 22 -18.33 10.99 -22.08
CA PRO A 22 -17.65 11.17 -20.81
C PRO A 22 -18.62 10.88 -19.65
N SER A 23 -18.70 9.62 -19.23
CA SER A 23 -18.61 9.36 -17.80
C SER A 23 -17.14 9.58 -17.43
N HIS A 24 -16.81 10.56 -16.60
CA HIS A 24 -15.43 10.91 -16.22
C HIS A 24 -14.61 9.64 -15.95
N GLN A 25 -13.73 9.26 -16.88
CA GLN A 25 -13.02 7.98 -16.83
C GLN A 25 -11.90 8.11 -15.79
N VAL A 26 -11.97 7.28 -14.75
CA VAL A 26 -10.93 7.17 -13.73
C VAL A 26 -9.99 6.04 -14.15
N VAL A 27 -8.71 6.35 -14.31
CA VAL A 27 -7.66 5.41 -14.68
C VAL A 27 -6.61 5.43 -13.59
N SER A 28 -6.21 4.26 -13.09
CA SER A 28 -5.18 4.13 -12.05
C SER A 28 -4.00 3.30 -12.54
N ALA A 29 -2.79 3.71 -12.19
CA ALA A 29 -1.57 2.95 -12.43
C ALA A 29 -0.66 2.97 -11.19
N ASP A 30 -0.30 1.79 -10.71
CA ASP A 30 0.71 1.66 -9.66
C ASP A 30 2.11 1.78 -10.28
N TRP A 31 2.53 0.80 -11.08
CA TRP A 31 3.72 0.88 -11.94
C TRP A 31 3.34 1.06 -13.40
N VAL A 32 4.04 1.94 -14.13
CA VAL A 32 3.79 2.19 -15.55
C VAL A 32 5.06 2.60 -16.29
N GLU A 33 5.17 2.12 -17.53
CA GLU A 33 6.24 2.50 -18.46
C GLU A 33 5.80 3.64 -19.39
N ALA A 34 6.77 4.32 -20.01
CA ALA A 34 6.51 5.44 -20.91
C ALA A 34 5.48 5.15 -22.01
N GLU A 35 5.61 4.00 -22.69
CA GLU A 35 4.68 3.61 -23.76
C GLU A 35 3.28 3.29 -23.25
N GLN A 36 3.15 2.79 -22.03
CA GLN A 36 1.86 2.50 -21.42
C GLN A 36 1.17 3.79 -20.98
N LEU A 37 1.92 4.70 -20.36
CA LEU A 37 1.39 5.98 -19.88
C LEU A 37 1.02 6.90 -21.04
N PHE A 38 1.95 7.12 -21.97
CA PHE A 38 1.80 8.09 -23.05
C PHE A 38 1.36 7.49 -24.38
N GLY A 39 1.32 6.17 -24.51
CA GLY A 39 1.04 5.51 -25.78
C GLY A 39 2.28 5.40 -26.66
N CYS A 40 2.15 4.68 -27.76
CA CYS A 40 3.23 4.51 -28.73
C CYS A 40 2.69 4.54 -30.16
N LEU A 41 3.58 4.84 -31.10
CA LEU A 41 3.32 4.74 -32.52
C LEU A 41 3.97 3.45 -33.01
N ARG A 42 3.18 2.52 -33.54
CA ARG A 42 3.66 1.26 -34.10
C ARG A 42 3.57 1.30 -35.61
N GLN A 43 4.61 0.84 -36.28
CA GLN A 43 4.63 0.68 -37.73
C GLN A 43 4.72 -0.81 -38.06
N TYR A 44 3.75 -1.32 -38.83
CA TYR A 44 3.76 -2.71 -39.29
C TYR A 44 3.33 -2.75 -40.76
N ASN A 45 4.16 -3.35 -41.62
CA ASN A 45 3.90 -3.49 -43.06
C ASN A 45 3.53 -2.19 -43.80
N GLY A 46 4.08 -1.05 -43.35
CA GLY A 46 3.80 0.27 -43.93
C GLY A 46 2.59 0.99 -43.34
N ASP A 47 1.78 0.31 -42.54
CA ASP A 47 0.67 0.91 -41.80
C ASP A 47 1.16 1.46 -40.46
N ILE A 48 0.74 2.68 -40.13
CA ILE A 48 1.05 3.37 -38.87
C ILE A 48 -0.18 3.32 -37.96
N ILE A 49 0.00 2.74 -36.79
CA ILE A 49 -1.04 2.56 -35.79
C ILE A 49 -0.66 3.34 -34.54
N LEU A 50 -1.54 4.26 -34.12
CA LEU A 50 -1.42 4.96 -32.85
C LEU A 50 -2.06 4.12 -31.76
N GLN A 51 -1.26 3.69 -30.79
CA GLN A 51 -1.74 3.01 -29.61
C GLN A 51 -1.94 4.04 -28.48
N PRO A 52 -3.18 4.24 -28.00
CA PRO A 52 -3.44 5.19 -26.92
C PRO A 52 -2.86 4.70 -25.60
N GLY A 53 -2.20 5.61 -24.88
CA GLY A 53 -1.77 5.39 -23.50
C GLY A 53 -2.83 5.71 -22.46
N LEU A 54 -2.51 5.51 -21.18
CA LEU A 54 -3.40 5.82 -20.06
C LEU A 54 -3.83 7.29 -20.01
N VAL A 55 -2.95 8.23 -20.37
CA VAL A 55 -3.31 9.67 -20.43
C VAL A 55 -4.43 9.94 -21.44
N HIS A 56 -4.50 9.15 -22.52
CA HIS A 56 -5.54 9.29 -23.54
C HIS A 56 -6.87 8.73 -23.06
N GLN A 57 -6.83 7.63 -22.30
CA GLN A 57 -8.02 7.03 -21.68
C GLN A 57 -8.57 7.93 -20.56
N ALA A 58 -7.68 8.60 -19.82
CA ALA A 58 -8.04 9.54 -18.76
C ALA A 58 -8.40 10.95 -19.29
N ASN A 59 -8.44 11.18 -20.60
CA ASN A 59 -8.71 12.50 -21.16
C ASN A 59 -10.14 12.96 -20.82
N GLY A 60 -10.26 14.12 -20.18
CA GLY A 60 -11.49 14.64 -19.60
C GLY A 60 -11.86 14.03 -18.24
N GLY A 61 -11.00 13.19 -17.66
CA GLY A 61 -11.24 12.44 -16.42
C GLY A 61 -10.12 12.60 -15.39
N VAL A 62 -9.83 11.50 -14.68
CA VAL A 62 -8.87 11.45 -13.57
C VAL A 62 -7.83 10.37 -13.83
N LEU A 63 -6.55 10.71 -13.69
CA LEU A 63 -5.43 9.78 -13.67
C LEU A 63 -4.90 9.67 -12.24
N ILE A 64 -4.99 8.49 -11.66
CA ILE A 64 -4.38 8.15 -10.36
C ILE A 64 -3.04 7.46 -10.64
N ILE A 65 -1.94 7.98 -10.10
CA ILE A 65 -0.61 7.42 -10.33
C ILE A 65 0.23 7.41 -9.06
N SER A 66 1.01 6.35 -8.89
CA SER A 66 1.93 6.20 -7.76
C SER A 66 3.10 7.18 -7.86
N LEU A 67 3.38 7.89 -6.77
CA LEU A 67 4.59 8.72 -6.62
C LEU A 67 5.85 7.87 -6.75
N ARG A 68 5.82 6.63 -6.28
CA ARG A 68 6.94 5.69 -6.37
C ARG A 68 7.43 5.54 -7.82
N THR A 69 6.51 5.41 -8.77
CA THR A 69 6.84 5.27 -10.19
C THR A 69 7.37 6.56 -10.79
N LEU A 70 6.81 7.71 -10.41
CA LEU A 70 7.26 9.00 -10.91
C LEU A 70 8.64 9.39 -10.38
N LEU A 71 8.92 9.10 -9.11
CA LEU A 71 10.23 9.32 -8.48
C LEU A 71 11.29 8.37 -9.07
N ALA A 72 10.93 7.11 -9.31
CA ALA A 72 11.83 6.15 -9.96
C ALA A 72 12.14 6.50 -11.43
N GLN A 73 11.24 7.24 -12.10
CA GLN A 73 11.36 7.59 -13.52
C GLN A 73 11.10 9.10 -13.76
N PRO A 74 12.06 9.99 -13.46
CA PRO A 74 11.86 11.45 -13.53
C PRO A 74 11.41 11.97 -14.90
N LEU A 75 11.82 11.30 -16.00
CA LEU A 75 11.39 11.67 -17.35
C LEU A 75 9.87 11.49 -17.56
N LEU A 76 9.24 10.49 -16.93
CA LEU A 76 7.79 10.35 -16.97
C LEU A 76 7.11 11.53 -16.29
N TRP A 77 7.62 11.92 -15.13
CA TRP A 77 7.12 13.07 -14.38
C TRP A 77 7.20 14.37 -15.19
N MET A 78 8.38 14.68 -15.74
CA MET A 78 8.59 15.89 -16.53
C MET A 78 7.60 15.98 -17.70
N ARG A 79 7.38 14.86 -18.40
CA ARG A 79 6.45 14.82 -19.53
C ARG A 79 4.99 14.94 -19.07
N LEU A 80 4.61 14.26 -17.99
CA LEU A 80 3.26 14.37 -17.42
C LEU A 80 2.96 15.80 -16.97
N LYS A 81 3.88 16.44 -16.23
CA LYS A 81 3.79 17.84 -15.83
C LYS A 81 3.58 18.75 -17.04
N ALA A 82 4.37 18.58 -18.10
CA ALA A 82 4.21 19.38 -19.32
C ALA A 82 2.84 19.21 -19.99
N ILE A 83 2.31 17.99 -20.03
CA ILE A 83 0.97 17.71 -20.60
C ILE A 83 -0.12 18.38 -19.77
N VAL A 84 -0.07 18.25 -18.44
CA VAL A 84 -1.05 18.83 -17.51
C VAL A 84 -1.02 20.35 -17.58
N SER A 85 0.16 20.97 -17.51
CA SER A 85 0.30 22.43 -17.52
C SER A 85 -0.12 23.07 -18.84
N ARG A 86 0.07 22.37 -19.98
CA ARG A 86 -0.26 22.89 -21.32
C ARG A 86 -1.64 22.47 -21.82
N GLU A 87 -2.34 21.59 -21.11
CA GLU A 87 -3.57 20.92 -21.54
C GLU A 87 -3.46 20.34 -22.98
N ARG A 88 -2.28 19.86 -23.35
CA ARG A 88 -1.94 19.42 -24.71
C ARG A 88 -0.99 18.24 -24.66
N PHE A 89 -1.28 17.25 -25.50
CA PHE A 89 -0.42 16.11 -25.72
C PHE A 89 0.31 16.22 -27.06
N ASP A 90 1.63 16.04 -26.99
CA ASP A 90 2.53 15.98 -28.12
C ASP A 90 3.07 14.55 -28.27
N TRP A 91 2.91 14.00 -29.49
CA TRP A 91 3.54 12.76 -29.87
C TRP A 91 5.03 13.02 -30.11
N VAL A 92 5.85 12.55 -29.17
CA VAL A 92 7.31 12.68 -29.23
C VAL A 92 7.91 11.28 -29.13
N ALA A 93 8.98 11.02 -29.88
CA ALA A 93 9.77 9.82 -29.72
C ALA A 93 10.35 9.78 -28.31
N PHE A 94 10.32 8.62 -27.67
CA PHE A 94 10.94 8.47 -26.35
C PHE A 94 12.47 8.47 -26.43
N ASP A 95 13.01 8.02 -27.56
CA ASP A 95 14.44 7.94 -27.85
C ASP A 95 14.74 8.83 -29.06
N GLU A 96 15.59 9.84 -28.89
CA GLU A 96 16.00 10.75 -29.96
C GLU A 96 16.73 10.01 -31.10
N SER A 97 17.38 8.87 -30.81
CA SER A 97 18.02 8.04 -31.83
C SER A 97 17.01 7.29 -32.70
N ARG A 98 15.74 7.26 -32.30
CA ARG A 98 14.63 6.60 -33.02
C ARG A 98 13.46 7.60 -33.19
N PRO A 99 13.62 8.60 -34.07
CA PRO A 99 12.57 9.58 -34.31
C PRO A 99 11.31 8.90 -34.86
N LEU A 100 10.15 9.53 -34.63
CA LEU A 100 8.88 9.04 -35.15
C LEU A 100 8.93 9.03 -36.69
N PRO A 101 8.44 7.97 -37.35
CA PRO A 101 8.45 7.87 -38.81
C PRO A 101 7.53 8.92 -39.48
N VAL A 102 6.60 9.50 -38.71
CA VAL A 102 5.69 10.56 -39.14
C VAL A 102 5.49 11.61 -38.05
N SER A 103 5.28 12.86 -38.46
CA SER A 103 4.85 13.93 -37.57
C SER A 103 3.36 13.80 -37.29
N VAL A 104 3.00 13.41 -36.07
CA VAL A 104 1.60 13.34 -35.63
C VAL A 104 1.21 14.69 -35.01
N PRO A 105 0.08 15.29 -35.42
CA PRO A 105 -0.36 16.54 -34.84
C PRO A 105 -0.69 16.35 -33.36
N SER A 106 -0.44 17.39 -32.59
CA SER A 106 -0.79 17.46 -31.19
C SER A 106 -2.28 17.44 -30.97
N MET A 107 -2.70 16.99 -29.78
CA MET A 107 -4.10 16.94 -29.39
C MET A 107 -4.36 17.66 -28.06
N PRO A 108 -5.51 18.32 -27.89
CA PRO A 108 -5.91 18.83 -26.59
C PRO A 108 -6.12 17.65 -25.62
N LEU A 109 -5.55 17.76 -24.44
CA LEU A 109 -5.63 16.72 -23.42
C LEU A 109 -5.77 17.38 -22.05
N LYS A 110 -6.93 17.21 -21.44
CA LYS A 110 -7.26 17.79 -20.14
C LYS A 110 -7.42 16.66 -19.13
N LEU A 111 -6.64 16.68 -18.06
CA LEU A 111 -6.66 15.62 -17.06
C LEU A 111 -6.53 16.18 -15.64
N LYS A 112 -7.17 15.51 -14.68
CA LYS A 112 -6.89 15.71 -13.25
C LYS A 112 -5.94 14.60 -12.79
N VAL A 113 -4.81 14.95 -12.20
CA VAL A 113 -3.86 13.96 -11.66
C VAL A 113 -4.08 13.84 -10.15
N ILE A 114 -4.20 12.61 -9.66
CA ILE A 114 -4.12 12.28 -8.24
C ILE A 114 -2.82 11.50 -8.04
N LEU A 115 -1.91 12.07 -7.26
CA LEU A 115 -0.66 11.43 -6.87
C LEU A 115 -0.88 10.70 -5.56
N VAL A 116 -0.51 9.42 -5.51
CA VAL A 116 -0.66 8.57 -4.31
C VAL A 116 0.70 8.03 -3.92
N GLY A 117 1.05 8.09 -2.64
CA GLY A 117 2.32 7.58 -2.16
C GLY A 117 2.36 7.49 -0.64
N GLU A 118 3.42 6.86 -0.14
CA GLU A 118 3.73 6.84 1.29
C GLU A 118 4.26 8.22 1.73
N ARG A 119 4.29 8.45 3.05
CA ARG A 119 4.75 9.73 3.62
C ARG A 119 6.15 10.12 3.15
N GLU A 120 7.06 9.16 3.06
CA GLU A 120 8.43 9.40 2.57
C GLU A 120 8.44 9.84 1.10
N SER A 121 7.75 9.10 0.23
CA SER A 121 7.66 9.45 -1.20
C SER A 121 6.99 10.81 -1.42
N LEU A 122 6.03 11.18 -0.57
CA LEU A 122 5.41 12.49 -0.63
C LEU A 122 6.38 13.60 -0.19
N ALA A 123 7.14 13.38 0.89
CA ALA A 123 8.15 14.33 1.35
C ALA A 123 9.22 14.57 0.28
N ASP A 124 9.74 13.51 -0.33
CA ASP A 124 10.71 13.59 -1.44
C ASP A 124 10.13 14.40 -2.62
N PHE A 125 8.85 14.17 -2.95
CA PHE A 125 8.18 14.90 -4.02
C PHE A 125 7.99 16.38 -3.70
N GLN A 126 7.65 16.74 -2.46
CA GLN A 126 7.50 18.13 -2.03
C GLN A 126 8.84 18.88 -2.05
N GLU A 127 9.94 18.22 -1.68
CA GLU A 127 11.28 18.81 -1.77
C GLU A 127 11.70 19.04 -3.23
N MET A 128 11.37 18.09 -4.13
CA MET A 128 11.68 18.20 -5.55
C MET A 128 10.84 19.27 -6.27
N GLU A 129 9.56 19.43 -5.92
CA GLU A 129 8.58 20.28 -6.62
C GLU A 129 7.76 21.17 -5.65
N PRO A 130 8.41 22.11 -4.93
CA PRO A 130 7.75 22.88 -3.88
C PRO A 130 6.61 23.77 -4.40
N GLU A 131 6.81 24.44 -5.53
CA GLU A 131 5.80 25.33 -6.12
C GLU A 131 4.53 24.58 -6.55
N LEU A 132 4.68 23.34 -7.02
CA LEU A 132 3.54 22.52 -7.42
C LEU A 132 2.84 21.92 -6.20
N ALA A 133 3.61 21.51 -5.19
CA ALA A 133 3.07 21.03 -3.93
C ALA A 133 2.19 22.08 -3.24
N GLU A 134 2.60 23.35 -3.25
CA GLU A 134 1.82 24.47 -2.71
C GLU A 134 0.48 24.68 -3.45
N GLN A 135 0.43 24.36 -4.75
CA GLN A 135 -0.79 24.49 -5.57
C GLN A 135 -1.67 23.24 -5.55
N ALA A 136 -1.14 22.11 -5.08
CA ALA A 136 -1.86 20.85 -5.04
C ALA A 136 -2.83 20.79 -3.85
N ILE A 137 -3.94 20.06 -4.03
CA ILE A 137 -4.84 19.74 -2.91
C ILE A 137 -4.25 18.55 -2.17
N TYR A 138 -3.89 18.77 -0.91
CA TYR A 138 -3.37 17.75 -0.02
C TYR A 138 -4.48 17.00 0.71
N SER A 139 -4.34 15.68 0.85
CA SER A 139 -5.20 14.83 1.67
C SER A 139 -4.42 13.61 2.17
N GLU A 140 -4.68 13.21 3.41
CA GLU A 140 -4.18 11.97 4.01
C GLU A 140 -5.32 10.98 4.25
N PHE A 141 -4.97 9.70 4.35
CA PHE A 141 -5.83 8.67 4.89
C PHE A 141 -5.34 8.30 6.28
N GLU A 142 -6.26 8.15 7.21
CA GLU A 142 -5.95 7.60 8.53
C GLU A 142 -5.86 6.08 8.46
N ASP A 143 -4.82 5.51 9.06
CA ASP A 143 -4.65 4.05 9.13
C ASP A 143 -5.46 3.41 10.27
N ASN A 144 -5.89 4.23 11.23
CA ASN A 144 -6.56 3.82 12.46
C ASN A 144 -7.77 4.72 12.75
N LEU A 145 -8.73 4.19 13.51
CA LEU A 145 -9.92 4.88 13.97
C LEU A 145 -9.94 4.89 15.50
N GLN A 146 -10.08 6.08 16.09
CA GLN A 146 -10.32 6.21 17.53
C GLN A 146 -11.78 5.91 17.87
N ILE A 147 -12.01 5.04 18.84
CA ILE A 147 -13.33 4.62 19.30
C ILE A 147 -13.72 5.49 20.50
N ALA A 148 -14.35 6.63 20.20
CA ALA A 148 -14.84 7.54 21.23
C ALA A 148 -16.23 7.17 21.77
N ASP A 149 -17.06 6.51 20.95
CA ASP A 149 -18.45 6.19 21.29
C ASP A 149 -18.95 4.91 20.59
N ALA A 150 -20.22 4.56 20.87
CA ALA A 150 -20.87 3.39 20.29
C ALA A 150 -21.12 3.54 18.78
N GLU A 151 -21.21 4.77 18.26
CA GLU A 151 -21.40 5.03 16.83
C GLU A 151 -20.12 4.71 16.05
N ALA A 152 -18.96 5.18 16.53
CA ALA A 152 -17.65 4.86 15.99
C ALA A 152 -17.39 3.35 15.97
N MET A 153 -17.71 2.65 17.06
CA MET A 153 -17.64 1.19 17.12
C MET A 153 -18.52 0.52 16.06
N THR A 154 -19.75 1.01 15.90
CA THR A 154 -20.70 0.48 14.91
C THR A 154 -20.18 0.68 13.48
N LEU A 155 -19.63 1.86 13.17
CA LEU A 155 -19.01 2.15 11.88
C LEU A 155 -17.83 1.22 11.60
N TRP A 156 -16.99 0.95 12.60
CA TRP A 156 -15.88 0.01 12.47
C TRP A 156 -16.36 -1.41 12.19
N CYS A 157 -17.34 -1.91 12.94
CA CYS A 157 -17.94 -3.24 12.70
C CYS A 157 -18.55 -3.35 11.29
N GLN A 158 -19.22 -2.30 10.82
CA GLN A 158 -19.76 -2.25 9.46
C GLN A 158 -18.63 -2.23 8.41
N TRP A 159 -17.54 -1.53 8.68
CA TRP A 159 -16.36 -1.50 7.80
C TRP A 159 -15.74 -2.88 7.66
N VAL A 160 -15.45 -3.54 8.79
CA VAL A 160 -14.92 -4.91 8.84
C VAL A 160 -15.81 -5.89 8.06
N THR A 161 -17.12 -5.86 8.32
CA THR A 161 -18.09 -6.71 7.64
C THR A 161 -18.11 -6.46 6.13
N ARG A 162 -18.05 -5.20 5.71
CA ARG A 162 -18.02 -4.83 4.29
C ARG A 162 -16.75 -5.31 3.60
N ILE A 163 -15.59 -5.24 4.26
CA ILE A 163 -14.34 -5.76 3.72
C ILE A 163 -14.40 -7.28 3.55
N ALA A 164 -14.90 -8.00 4.55
CA ALA A 164 -15.07 -9.46 4.45
C ALA A 164 -15.98 -9.83 3.27
N LEU A 165 -17.16 -9.21 3.17
CA LEU A 165 -18.11 -9.47 2.09
C LEU A 165 -17.56 -9.11 0.70
N ARG A 166 -16.87 -7.96 0.56
CA ARG A 166 -16.26 -7.53 -0.69
C ARG A 166 -15.24 -8.54 -1.21
N ASP A 167 -14.48 -9.16 -0.31
CA ASP A 167 -13.45 -10.15 -0.63
C ASP A 167 -14.00 -11.59 -0.69
N ASN A 168 -15.34 -11.78 -0.62
CA ASN A 168 -16.02 -13.09 -0.55
C ASN A 168 -15.55 -13.98 0.62
N LEU A 169 -15.32 -13.37 1.78
CA LEU A 169 -14.89 -14.04 3.01
C LEU A 169 -16.07 -14.14 4.00
N PRO A 170 -16.08 -15.17 4.87
CA PRO A 170 -17.14 -15.31 5.88
C PRO A 170 -17.11 -14.13 6.86
N PRO A 171 -18.20 -13.34 6.98
CA PRO A 171 -18.26 -12.26 7.95
C PRO A 171 -18.17 -12.77 9.39
N PRO A 172 -17.75 -11.94 10.34
CA PRO A 172 -17.66 -12.31 11.75
C PRO A 172 -19.05 -12.64 12.34
N ALA A 173 -19.15 -13.76 13.04
CA ALA A 173 -20.30 -14.09 13.86
C ALA A 173 -20.31 -13.26 15.16
N PRO A 174 -21.45 -13.13 15.87
CA PRO A 174 -21.56 -12.30 17.07
C PRO A 174 -20.54 -12.61 18.18
N ASP A 175 -20.14 -13.87 18.31
CA ASP A 175 -19.16 -14.36 19.27
C ASP A 175 -17.71 -14.04 18.88
N ALA A 176 -17.42 -13.77 17.60
CA ALA A 176 -16.07 -13.50 17.11
C ALA A 176 -15.59 -12.06 17.39
N TRP A 177 -16.50 -11.11 17.61
CA TRP A 177 -16.15 -9.69 17.80
C TRP A 177 -15.19 -9.44 18.96
N PRO A 178 -15.36 -10.00 20.17
CA PRO A 178 -14.42 -9.79 21.27
C PRO A 178 -12.99 -10.26 20.94
N VAL A 179 -12.86 -11.36 20.20
CA VAL A 179 -11.56 -11.90 19.78
C VAL A 179 -10.92 -10.99 18.75
N LEU A 180 -11.70 -10.54 17.75
CA LEU A 180 -11.21 -9.64 16.71
C LEU A 180 -10.83 -8.26 17.26
N ILE A 181 -11.64 -7.69 18.16
CA ILE A 181 -11.37 -6.40 18.78
C ILE A 181 -10.10 -6.48 19.63
N ARG A 182 -9.90 -7.57 20.38
CA ARG A 182 -8.66 -7.75 21.16
C ARG A 182 -7.44 -7.81 20.25
N GLU A 183 -7.52 -8.53 19.14
CA GLU A 183 -6.43 -8.59 18.16
C GLU A 183 -6.21 -7.26 17.44
N ALA A 184 -7.28 -6.50 17.19
CA ALA A 184 -7.21 -5.15 16.62
C ALA A 184 -6.52 -4.15 17.57
N VAL A 185 -6.89 -4.16 18.85
CA VAL A 185 -6.25 -3.36 19.91
C VAL A 185 -4.80 -3.78 20.10
N ARG A 186 -4.53 -5.10 20.05
CA ARG A 186 -3.16 -5.60 20.03
C ARG A 186 -2.43 -4.95 18.86
N TYR A 187 -2.98 -5.03 17.64
CA TYR A 187 -2.40 -4.53 16.38
C TYR A 187 -2.09 -3.02 16.37
N THR A 188 -2.91 -2.19 17.00
CA THR A 188 -2.66 -0.75 17.10
C THR A 188 -1.74 -0.41 18.28
N GLY A 189 -1.72 -1.26 19.30
CA GLY A 189 -0.97 -1.05 20.54
C GLY A 189 -1.64 -0.06 21.49
N GLU A 190 -2.89 0.35 21.19
CA GLU A 190 -3.68 1.34 21.91
C GLU A 190 -5.10 0.81 22.16
N GLN A 191 -5.59 0.96 23.39
CA GLN A 191 -6.85 0.35 23.82
C GLN A 191 -8.09 0.87 23.08
N ASP A 192 -8.10 2.16 22.75
CA ASP A 192 -9.27 2.85 22.18
C ASP A 192 -9.10 3.10 20.68
N THR A 193 -8.17 2.42 20.03
CA THR A 193 -7.80 2.67 18.63
C THR A 193 -7.86 1.36 17.84
N LEU A 194 -8.61 1.32 16.74
CA LEU A 194 -8.78 0.14 15.89
C LEU A 194 -8.28 0.38 14.46
N PRO A 195 -7.76 -0.63 13.76
CA PRO A 195 -7.18 -0.45 12.43
C PRO A 195 -8.26 -0.30 11.35
N LEU A 196 -8.01 0.58 10.37
CA LEU A 196 -8.84 0.76 9.18
C LEU A 196 -8.29 0.01 7.96
N CYS A 197 -7.04 -0.44 8.00
CA CYS A 197 -6.35 -1.07 6.88
C CYS A 197 -7.12 -2.30 6.32
N PRO A 198 -7.65 -2.24 5.08
CA PRO A 198 -8.41 -3.34 4.48
C PRO A 198 -7.60 -4.64 4.35
N LEU A 199 -6.30 -4.52 4.10
CA LEU A 199 -5.41 -5.68 3.93
C LEU A 199 -5.24 -6.43 5.24
N TRP A 200 -5.12 -5.71 6.36
CA TRP A 200 -5.05 -6.33 7.68
C TRP A 200 -6.34 -7.05 8.03
N ILE A 201 -7.50 -6.40 7.81
CA ILE A 201 -8.82 -6.97 8.06
C ILE A 201 -9.00 -8.24 7.21
N ALA A 202 -8.78 -8.13 5.89
CA ALA A 202 -8.93 -9.25 4.97
C ALA A 202 -7.99 -10.42 5.30
N ARG A 203 -6.78 -10.16 5.81
CA ARG A 203 -5.84 -11.21 6.23
C ARG A 203 -6.43 -12.07 7.35
N GLN A 204 -7.11 -11.48 8.34
CA GLN A 204 -7.71 -12.24 9.45
C GLN A 204 -8.71 -13.27 8.93
N PHE A 205 -9.62 -12.83 8.06
CA PHE A 205 -10.66 -13.70 7.52
C PHE A 205 -10.16 -14.64 6.43
N LYS A 206 -9.13 -14.27 5.66
CA LYS A 206 -8.47 -15.18 4.70
C LYS A 206 -7.81 -16.36 5.40
N GLU A 207 -7.13 -16.11 6.53
CA GLU A 207 -6.49 -17.17 7.31
C GLU A 207 -7.52 -18.00 8.11
N ALA A 208 -8.63 -17.39 8.56
CA ALA A 208 -9.66 -18.08 9.34
C ALA A 208 -10.68 -18.82 8.47
N SER A 209 -10.88 -18.42 7.21
CA SER A 209 -11.88 -18.99 6.30
C SER A 209 -11.82 -20.52 6.17
N PRO A 210 -10.64 -21.17 6.05
CA PRO A 210 -10.56 -22.64 5.99
C PRO A 210 -10.98 -23.37 7.29
N LEU A 211 -11.12 -22.64 8.40
CA LEU A 211 -11.50 -23.16 9.71
C LEU A 211 -12.98 -22.91 10.03
N CYS A 212 -13.68 -22.16 9.17
CA CYS A 212 -15.09 -21.87 9.33
C CYS A 212 -15.91 -23.05 8.80
N GLU A 213 -16.84 -23.55 9.61
CA GLU A 213 -17.73 -24.66 9.19
C GLU A 213 -18.98 -24.18 8.41
N GLY A 214 -19.21 -22.87 8.32
CA GLY A 214 -20.36 -22.29 7.62
C GLY A 214 -20.08 -20.90 7.05
N ASP A 215 -21.15 -20.16 6.77
CA ASP A 215 -21.08 -18.85 6.10
C ASP A 215 -20.52 -17.72 6.98
N THR A 216 -20.24 -17.97 8.25
CA THR A 216 -19.73 -16.98 9.20
C THR A 216 -18.50 -17.49 9.94
N CYS A 217 -17.64 -16.56 10.36
CA CYS A 217 -16.45 -16.85 11.13
C CYS A 217 -16.75 -16.68 12.63
N GLY A 218 -16.81 -17.81 13.36
CA GLY A 218 -16.99 -17.84 14.81
C GLY A 218 -15.73 -17.55 15.62
N ALA A 219 -15.89 -17.44 16.94
CA ALA A 219 -14.79 -17.15 17.87
C ALA A 219 -13.72 -18.26 17.87
N GLU A 220 -14.15 -19.52 17.78
CA GLU A 220 -13.26 -20.68 17.80
C GLU A 220 -12.33 -20.71 16.58
N ALA A 221 -12.90 -20.54 15.37
CA ALA A 221 -12.13 -20.48 14.13
C ALA A 221 -11.10 -19.35 14.15
N LEU A 222 -11.50 -18.17 14.63
CA LEU A 222 -10.62 -17.00 14.72
C LEU A 222 -9.51 -17.22 15.76
N SER A 223 -9.84 -17.74 16.93
CA SER A 223 -8.86 -18.02 17.99
C SER A 223 -7.85 -19.09 17.58
N LEU A 224 -8.32 -20.16 16.93
CA LEU A 224 -7.46 -21.21 16.39
C LEU A 224 -6.54 -20.67 15.29
N MET A 225 -7.05 -19.79 14.42
CA MET A 225 -6.24 -19.11 13.41
C MET A 225 -5.12 -18.29 14.05
N LEU A 226 -5.42 -17.49 15.07
CA LEU A 226 -4.44 -16.67 15.78
C LEU A 226 -3.37 -17.53 16.46
N ALA A 227 -3.76 -18.58 17.18
CA ALA A 227 -2.81 -19.52 17.80
C ALA A 227 -1.89 -20.19 16.76
N ARG A 228 -2.44 -20.58 15.60
CA ARG A 228 -1.63 -21.12 14.50
C ARG A 228 -0.69 -20.08 13.90
N ARG A 229 -1.07 -18.79 13.87
CA ARG A 229 -0.18 -17.71 13.41
C ARG A 229 0.96 -17.50 14.39
N GLU A 230 0.64 -17.39 15.68
CA GLU A 230 1.61 -17.25 16.76
C GLU A 230 2.63 -18.39 16.74
N TRP A 231 2.17 -19.64 16.61
CA TRP A 231 3.08 -20.79 16.47
C TRP A 231 4.00 -20.70 15.25
N ARG A 232 3.51 -20.24 14.09
CA ARG A 232 4.34 -20.07 12.88
C ARG A 232 5.38 -18.96 13.02
N GLU A 233 5.06 -17.92 13.80
CA GLU A 233 5.89 -16.73 14.00
C GLU A 233 6.73 -16.83 15.29
N GLY A 234 6.52 -17.87 16.12
CA GLY A 234 7.04 -17.99 17.48
C GLY A 234 8.41 -18.63 17.64
N PHE A 235 9.07 -19.10 16.57
CA PHE A 235 10.35 -19.84 16.66
C PHE A 235 11.41 -19.15 17.53
N LEU A 236 11.59 -17.84 17.38
CA LEU A 236 12.59 -17.10 18.17
C LEU A 236 12.17 -16.93 19.64
N ALA A 237 10.89 -16.72 19.89
CA ALA A 237 10.36 -16.63 21.25
C ALA A 237 10.53 -17.97 21.99
N GLU A 238 10.20 -19.09 21.32
CA GLU A 238 10.41 -20.44 21.84
C GLU A 238 11.89 -20.70 22.13
N ARG A 239 12.79 -20.32 21.21
CA ARG A 239 14.24 -20.48 21.42
C ARG A 239 14.76 -19.70 22.62
N MET A 240 14.31 -18.47 22.79
CA MET A 240 14.69 -17.67 23.96
C MET A 240 14.14 -18.27 25.25
N GLN A 241 12.92 -18.79 25.23
CA GLN A 241 12.35 -19.49 26.38
C GLN A 241 13.15 -20.74 26.73
N ASP A 242 13.58 -21.53 25.73
CA ASP A 242 14.46 -22.68 25.93
C ASP A 242 15.81 -22.27 26.55
N GLU A 243 16.43 -21.19 26.10
CA GLU A 243 17.69 -20.67 26.65
C GLU A 243 17.54 -20.21 28.11
N ILE A 244 16.40 -19.63 28.47
CA ILE A 244 16.06 -19.28 29.87
C ILE A 244 15.91 -20.55 30.72
N LEU A 245 15.14 -21.53 30.23
CA LEU A 245 14.90 -22.79 30.94
C LEU A 245 16.17 -23.64 31.11
N GLN A 246 17.13 -23.52 30.18
CA GLN A 246 18.44 -24.17 30.24
C GLN A 246 19.46 -23.38 31.07
N GLU A 247 19.04 -22.30 31.75
CA GLU A 247 19.89 -21.43 32.57
C GLU A 247 21.05 -20.80 31.78
N GLN A 248 20.95 -20.74 30.45
CA GLN A 248 21.89 -20.00 29.59
C GLN A 248 21.62 -18.49 29.68
N ILE A 249 20.35 -18.12 29.88
CA ILE A 249 19.91 -16.77 30.24
C ILE A 249 19.36 -16.82 31.67
N LEU A 250 20.06 -16.17 32.61
CA LEU A 250 19.65 -16.15 34.02
C LEU A 250 18.57 -15.09 34.28
N ILE A 251 17.35 -15.53 34.59
CA ILE A 251 16.25 -14.68 35.05
C ILE A 251 15.73 -15.23 36.37
N GLU A 252 15.84 -14.45 37.43
CA GLU A 252 15.30 -14.81 38.75
C GLU A 252 13.89 -14.24 38.88
N THR A 253 12.88 -15.11 38.98
CA THR A 253 11.46 -14.74 39.17
C THR A 253 10.99 -14.85 40.63
N GLU A 254 11.80 -15.46 41.50
CA GLU A 254 11.49 -15.68 42.91
C GLU A 254 12.63 -15.19 43.80
N GLY A 255 12.29 -14.79 45.03
CA GLY A 255 13.23 -14.23 46.00
C GLY A 255 13.44 -12.72 45.85
N GLU A 256 14.37 -12.19 46.64
CA GLU A 256 14.77 -10.78 46.61
C GLU A 256 16.29 -10.66 46.60
N ARG A 257 16.82 -9.74 45.79
CA ARG A 257 18.26 -9.40 45.79
C ARG A 257 18.43 -7.90 45.70
N VAL A 258 19.22 -7.34 46.62
CA VAL A 258 19.54 -5.92 46.63
C VAL A 258 20.32 -5.57 45.37
N GLY A 259 19.79 -4.61 44.61
CA GLY A 259 20.41 -4.13 43.38
C GLY A 259 20.18 -5.02 42.17
N GLN A 260 19.15 -5.86 42.13
CA GLN A 260 18.77 -6.59 40.92
C GLN A 260 17.35 -6.23 40.53
N ILE A 261 17.15 -5.90 39.26
CA ILE A 261 15.83 -5.69 38.67
C ILE A 261 15.74 -6.43 37.34
N ASN A 262 14.58 -7.02 37.05
CA ASN A 262 14.28 -7.59 35.73
C ASN A 262 13.77 -6.46 34.83
N ALA A 263 14.59 -6.04 33.88
CA ALA A 263 14.16 -5.08 32.87
C ALA A 263 13.31 -5.77 31.80
N LEU A 264 12.30 -5.09 31.25
CA LEU A 264 11.56 -5.59 30.09
C LEU A 264 12.04 -4.84 28.85
N SER A 265 12.51 -5.56 27.84
CA SER A 265 12.86 -4.99 26.54
C SER A 265 12.22 -5.76 25.41
N VAL A 266 11.77 -5.07 24.38
CA VAL A 266 11.21 -5.66 23.16
C VAL A 266 12.29 -5.74 22.10
N ILE A 267 12.47 -6.90 21.45
CA ILE A 267 13.47 -7.08 20.39
C ILE A 267 12.79 -7.03 19.03
N GLU A 268 13.22 -6.08 18.20
CA GLU A 268 12.78 -5.99 16.81
C GLU A 268 13.76 -6.74 15.89
N PHE A 269 13.29 -7.82 15.25
CA PHE A 269 14.07 -8.53 14.23
C PHE A 269 13.63 -8.11 12.82
N PRO A 270 14.56 -7.61 11.97
CA PRO A 270 14.27 -7.37 10.56
C PRO A 270 13.84 -8.68 9.87
N GLY A 271 12.70 -8.64 9.17
CA GLY A 271 12.20 -9.77 8.37
C GLY A 271 11.06 -10.59 9.00
N ILE A 272 10.74 -10.37 10.28
CA ILE A 272 9.52 -10.93 10.87
C ILE A 272 8.35 -10.03 10.47
N ARG A 273 7.36 -10.57 9.76
CA ARG A 273 6.14 -9.85 9.35
C ARG A 273 5.16 -9.73 10.52
N ALA A 274 5.64 -9.20 11.62
CA ALA A 274 4.81 -8.68 12.68
C ALA A 274 4.42 -7.25 12.28
N PRO A 275 3.12 -6.91 12.21
CA PRO A 275 2.72 -5.51 12.26
C PRO A 275 3.32 -4.79 13.47
N LEU A 276 3.41 -3.46 13.43
CA LEU A 276 4.09 -2.63 14.44
C LEU A 276 3.77 -3.02 15.90
N ALA A 277 2.59 -3.55 16.16
CA ALA A 277 2.15 -4.12 17.43
C ALA A 277 2.62 -5.54 17.78
N ASN A 278 2.64 -6.48 16.82
CA ASN A 278 3.20 -7.82 17.06
C ASN A 278 4.71 -7.73 17.28
N ARG A 279 5.33 -6.55 17.05
CA ARG A 279 6.70 -6.29 17.47
C ARG A 279 6.85 -6.39 18.99
N ARG A 280 5.81 -6.10 19.79
CA ARG A 280 5.86 -6.17 21.27
C ARG A 280 5.96 -7.59 21.83
N GLU A 281 5.58 -8.61 21.07
CA GLU A 281 5.63 -10.02 21.50
C GLU A 281 6.94 -10.71 21.06
N LEU A 282 7.77 -10.03 20.26
CA LEU A 282 9.11 -10.52 19.94
C LEU A 282 10.06 -10.21 21.10
N ALA A 283 10.11 -11.18 22.00
CA ALA A 283 11.13 -11.39 22.99
C ALA A 283 11.31 -10.26 24.01
N VAL A 284 10.64 -10.43 25.14
CA VAL A 284 11.05 -9.85 26.41
C VAL A 284 12.42 -10.43 26.78
N LEU A 285 13.49 -9.69 26.50
CA LEU A 285 14.79 -10.00 27.11
C LEU A 285 14.80 -9.39 28.51
N CYS A 286 14.66 -10.22 29.55
CA CYS A 286 14.96 -9.79 30.90
C CYS A 286 16.47 -9.75 31.09
N ILE A 287 17.07 -8.56 30.96
CA ILE A 287 18.43 -8.35 31.42
C ILE A 287 18.36 -8.11 32.93
N SER A 288 18.91 -9.04 33.71
CA SER A 288 19.25 -8.79 35.12
C SER A 288 20.38 -7.76 35.17
N ALA A 289 20.06 -6.53 35.59
CA ALA A 289 21.05 -5.48 35.79
C ALA A 289 21.40 -5.37 37.28
N MET A 290 22.67 -5.57 37.62
CA MET A 290 23.22 -5.25 38.94
C MET A 290 23.28 -3.72 39.10
N ALA A 291 22.68 -3.19 40.16
CA ALA A 291 22.56 -1.77 40.47
C ALA A 291 23.91 -1.20 40.90
N ASN A 292 24.75 -0.94 39.92
CA ASN A 292 25.54 0.29 39.84
C ASN A 292 25.18 0.90 38.50
N LEU A 293 24.40 1.99 38.52
CA LEU A 293 23.82 2.65 37.35
C LEU A 293 24.91 3.40 36.55
N THR A 294 25.87 2.65 36.02
CA THR A 294 26.65 3.07 34.85
C THR A 294 26.02 2.34 33.68
N ILE A 295 25.50 3.07 32.70
CA ILE A 295 24.90 2.49 31.49
C ILE A 295 25.99 1.68 30.76
N LEU A 296 26.15 0.40 31.12
CA LEU A 296 27.10 -0.53 30.51
C LEU A 296 26.69 -0.89 29.07
N SER A 297 25.45 -0.58 28.67
CA SER A 297 24.93 -0.80 27.30
C SER A 297 25.33 0.28 26.30
N ALA A 298 26.03 1.34 26.71
CA ALA A 298 26.65 2.30 25.79
C ALA A 298 27.93 1.72 25.14
N ARG A 299 27.86 0.50 24.58
CA ARG A 299 28.78 0.06 23.53
C ARG A 299 28.20 0.53 22.19
N PRO A 300 29.00 1.15 21.31
CA PRO A 300 28.51 2.05 20.26
C PRO A 300 27.64 1.43 19.15
N ASN A 301 27.38 0.12 19.17
CA ASN A 301 26.73 -0.59 18.06
C ASN A 301 25.33 -1.15 18.34
N LEU A 302 24.74 -0.94 19.53
CA LEU A 302 23.44 -1.54 19.90
C LEU A 302 22.42 -0.58 20.53
N ALA A 303 22.77 0.68 20.79
CA ALA A 303 21.86 1.63 21.41
C ALA A 303 21.30 2.61 20.37
N GLY A 304 20.05 2.39 19.94
CA GLY A 304 19.23 3.44 19.36
C GLY A 304 18.74 4.37 20.48
N ILE A 305 19.09 5.65 20.42
CA ILE A 305 18.66 6.64 21.41
C ILE A 305 17.19 6.99 21.13
N SER A 306 16.27 6.55 21.99
CA SER A 306 14.92 7.12 22.08
C SER A 306 14.87 8.10 23.26
N THR A 307 14.94 9.40 22.96
CA THR A 307 14.62 10.45 23.93
C THR A 307 13.10 10.47 24.14
N LEU A 308 12.64 9.91 25.26
CA LEU A 308 11.31 10.22 25.80
C LEU A 308 11.35 11.68 26.27
N ARG A 309 10.57 12.55 25.61
CA ARG A 309 10.19 13.85 26.18
C ARG A 309 8.99 13.60 27.10
N GLU A 310 9.12 14.10 28.33
CA GLU A 310 8.10 14.11 29.39
C GLU A 310 6.79 14.78 28.95
#